data_AF-A0A444JG49-F1
#
_entry.id   AF-A0A444JG49-F1
#
_cell.length_a   1.000
_cell.length_b   1.000
_cell.length_c   1.000
_cell.angle_alpha   90.00
_cell.angle_beta   90.00
_cell.angle_gamma   90.00
#
_symmetry.space_group_name_H-M   'P 1'
#
loop_
_entity.id
_entity.type
_entity.pdbx_description
1 polymer ?
#
loop_
_entity_poly.entity_id
_entity_poly.type
_entity_poly.pdbx_seq_one_letter_code
_entity_poly.pdbx_strand_id
1 'polypeptide(L)'
;MMMSEDPDREVKTLLSKIPCPPEGSDEAFARNLIDMVLNCMLNRYIHVLDDNGYLKSRKHSREHGWKNGKPNKALQIKFDLMDEAIERFSRPIVEELATRRNSSQ
;
A
#
# COMPACT_ATOMS: atom_id res chain seq x y z
N MET A 1 0.73 -17.14 30.95
CA MET A 1 -0.07 -16.59 29.84
C MET A 1 0.73 -15.44 29.24
N MET A 2 1.35 -15.63 28.08
CA MET A 2 1.89 -14.50 27.32
C MET A 2 0.74 -13.90 26.53
N MET A 3 0.44 -12.63 26.78
CA MET A 3 -0.48 -11.84 25.96
C MET A 3 0.11 -11.80 24.55
N SER A 4 -0.56 -12.44 23.60
CA SER A 4 -0.31 -12.16 22.19
C SER A 4 -0.79 -10.73 21.94
N GLU A 5 0.12 -9.76 22.01
CA GLU A 5 -0.16 -8.41 21.55
C GLU A 5 -0.59 -8.53 20.09
N ASP A 6 -1.84 -8.17 19.83
CA ASP A 6 -2.44 -8.20 18.50
C ASP A 6 -1.59 -7.30 17.59
N PRO A 7 -0.79 -7.85 16.66
CA PRO A 7 0.14 -7.07 15.85
C PRO A 7 -0.60 -6.02 15.00
N ASP A 8 -1.88 -6.27 14.70
CA ASP A 8 -2.74 -5.32 13.98
C ASP A 8 -3.10 -4.09 14.83
N ARG A 9 -3.13 -4.22 16.17
CA ARG A 9 -3.37 -3.11 17.10
C ARG A 9 -2.13 -2.23 17.23
N GLU A 10 -0.94 -2.82 17.26
CA GLU A 10 0.33 -2.10 17.36
C GLU A 10 0.60 -1.31 16.07
N VAL A 11 0.39 -1.92 14.90
CA VAL A 11 0.50 -1.25 13.60
C VAL A 11 -0.49 -0.08 13.49
N LYS A 12 -1.77 -0.27 13.88
CA LYS A 12 -2.75 0.83 13.89
C LYS A 12 -2.32 1.99 14.81
N THR A 13 -1.76 1.68 15.97
CA THR A 13 -1.27 2.68 16.93
C THR A 13 -0.04 3.43 16.41
N LEU A 14 0.81 2.77 15.63
CA LEU A 14 1.97 3.41 14.99
C LEU A 14 1.53 4.31 13.82
N LEU A 15 0.58 3.85 13.00
CA LEU A 15 0.04 4.65 11.89
C LEU A 15 -0.71 5.88 12.38
N SER A 16 -1.43 5.80 13.51
CA SER A 16 -2.12 6.96 14.10
C SER A 16 -1.17 8.05 14.63
N LYS A 17 0.13 7.75 14.77
CA LYS A 17 1.15 8.70 15.21
C LYS A 17 1.81 9.43 14.04
N ILE A 18 1.56 9.02 12.79
CA ILE A 18 2.07 9.74 11.62
C ILE A 18 1.24 11.03 11.49
N PRO A 19 1.85 12.22 11.68
CA PRO A 19 1.12 13.46 11.60
C PRO A 19 0.54 13.67 10.21
N CYS A 20 -0.74 14.07 10.14
CA CYS A 20 -1.33 14.51 8.90
C CYS A 20 -0.67 15.83 8.48
N PRO A 21 -0.17 15.96 7.24
CA PRO A 21 0.33 17.23 6.75
C PRO A 21 -0.80 18.28 6.72
N PRO A 22 -0.47 19.58 6.89
CA PRO A 22 -1.45 20.66 6.88
C PRO A 22 -2.22 20.72 5.55
N GLU A 23 -3.53 21.02 5.61
CA GLU A 23 -4.33 21.21 4.41
C GLU A 23 -3.73 22.30 3.51
N GLY A 24 -3.68 22.05 2.21
CA GLY A 24 -3.10 22.95 1.22
C GLY A 24 -1.58 22.84 1.03
N SER A 25 -0.86 22.17 1.93
CA SER A 25 0.60 21.97 1.79
C SER A 25 0.95 21.00 0.64
N ASP A 26 2.19 21.09 0.17
CA ASP A 26 2.72 20.15 -0.84
C ASP A 26 2.74 18.72 -0.31
N GLU A 27 3.02 18.52 0.98
CA GLU A 27 3.01 17.22 1.63
C GLU A 27 1.60 16.64 1.71
N ALA A 28 0.57 17.46 1.94
CA ALA A 28 -0.82 17.00 1.90
C ALA A 28 -1.24 16.59 0.50
N PHE A 29 -0.78 17.31 -0.51
CA PHE A 29 -1.03 16.93 -1.90
C PHE A 29 -0.28 15.66 -2.31
N ALA A 30 1.01 15.55 -1.97
CA ALA A 30 1.81 14.35 -2.22
C ALA A 30 1.18 13.12 -1.55
N ARG A 31 0.71 13.28 -0.31
CA ARG A 31 -0.02 12.22 0.41
C ARG A 31 -1.28 11.79 -0.33
N ASN A 32 -2.09 12.74 -0.81
CA ASN A 32 -3.31 12.41 -1.55
C ASN A 32 -3.01 11.65 -2.86
N LEU A 33 -1.95 12.03 -3.58
CA LEU A 33 -1.52 11.30 -4.78
C LEU A 33 -1.10 9.87 -4.45
N ILE A 34 -0.29 9.70 -3.39
CA ILE A 34 0.15 8.39 -2.93
C ILE A 34 -1.05 7.53 -2.49
N ASP A 35 -1.96 8.09 -1.68
CA ASP A 35 -3.16 7.39 -1.20
C ASP A 35 -4.05 6.95 -2.38
N MET A 36 -4.19 7.79 -3.42
CA MET A 36 -4.91 7.42 -4.63
C MET A 36 -4.26 6.23 -5.34
N VAL A 37 -2.93 6.26 -5.55
CA VAL A 37 -2.19 5.16 -6.19
C VAL A 37 -2.31 3.88 -5.37
N LEU A 38 -2.15 3.96 -4.04
CA LEU A 38 -2.26 2.82 -3.15
C LEU A 38 -3.66 2.20 -3.20
N ASN A 39 -4.72 3.02 -3.23
CA ASN A 39 -6.09 2.52 -3.38
C ASN A 39 -6.32 1.82 -4.73
N CYS A 40 -5.78 2.37 -5.82
CA CYS A 40 -5.82 1.70 -7.13
C CYS A 40 -5.12 0.33 -7.10
N MET A 41 -3.93 0.26 -6.50
CA MET A 41 -3.17 -0.99 -6.38
C MET A 41 -3.86 -1.99 -5.47
N LEU A 42 -4.45 -1.56 -4.36
CA LEU A 42 -5.21 -2.41 -3.46
C LEU A 42 -6.44 -3.01 -4.16
N ASN A 43 -7.18 -2.20 -4.92
CA ASN A 43 -8.32 -2.70 -5.70
C ASN A 43 -7.87 -3.72 -6.74
N ARG A 44 -6.79 -3.44 -7.47
CA ARG A 44 -6.21 -4.40 -8.43
C ARG A 44 -5.75 -5.68 -7.74
N TYR A 45 -5.13 -5.58 -6.57
CA TYR A 45 -4.72 -6.74 -5.78
C TYR A 45 -5.91 -7.62 -5.42
N ILE A 46 -7.01 -7.04 -4.94
CA ILE A 46 -8.24 -7.77 -4.61
C ILE A 46 -8.80 -8.50 -5.84
N HIS A 47 -8.85 -7.85 -7.00
CA HIS A 47 -9.28 -8.48 -8.25
C HIS A 47 -8.38 -9.65 -8.66
N VAL A 48 -7.06 -9.46 -8.62
CA VAL A 48 -6.11 -10.54 -8.94
C VAL A 48 -6.24 -11.71 -7.97
N LEU A 49 -6.49 -11.44 -6.68
CA LEU A 49 -6.76 -12.49 -5.70
C LEU A 49 -8.05 -13.25 -6.03
N ASP A 50 -9.13 -12.58 -6.42
CA ASP A 50 -10.39 -13.25 -6.78
C ASP A 50 -10.22 -14.12 -8.04
N ASP A 51 -9.64 -13.55 -9.10
CA ASP A 51 -9.42 -14.23 -10.38
C ASP A 51 -8.57 -15.50 -10.24
N ASN A 52 -7.60 -15.48 -9.31
CA ASN A 52 -6.75 -16.64 -9.02
C ASN A 52 -7.34 -17.59 -7.96
N GLY A 53 -8.59 -17.36 -7.55
CA GLY A 53 -9.35 -18.18 -6.62
C GLY A 53 -8.88 -18.08 -5.17
N TYR A 54 -8.07 -17.09 -4.81
CA TYR A 54 -7.59 -16.91 -3.44
C TYR A 54 -8.75 -16.51 -2.51
N LEU A 55 -9.68 -15.64 -2.93
CA LEU A 55 -10.76 -15.17 -2.04
C LEU A 55 -11.84 -16.21 -1.72
N LYS A 56 -11.99 -17.24 -2.56
CA LYS A 56 -13.09 -18.22 -2.48
C LYS A 56 -12.66 -19.63 -2.04
N SER A 57 -11.37 -19.87 -1.81
CA SER A 57 -10.86 -21.23 -1.59
C SER A 57 -9.90 -21.36 -0.39
N ARG A 58 -9.70 -22.61 0.07
CA ARG A 58 -8.62 -22.98 1.03
C ARG A 58 -7.21 -22.74 0.48
N LYS A 59 -7.05 -22.16 -0.72
CA LYS A 59 -5.77 -21.80 -1.32
C LYS A 59 -5.16 -20.57 -0.63
N HIS A 60 -5.98 -19.58 -0.27
CA HIS A 60 -5.49 -18.42 0.47
C HIS A 60 -4.92 -18.80 1.83
N SER A 61 -5.61 -19.63 2.62
CA SER A 61 -5.06 -20.08 3.91
C SER A 61 -3.75 -20.88 3.79
N ARG A 62 -3.47 -21.52 2.64
CA ARG A 62 -2.24 -22.27 2.38
C ARG A 62 -1.10 -21.44 1.80
N GLU A 63 -1.44 -20.38 1.05
CA GLU A 63 -0.49 -19.58 0.27
C GLU A 63 -0.46 -18.10 0.70
N HIS A 64 -1.08 -17.77 1.84
CA HIS A 64 -0.96 -16.47 2.48
C HIS A 64 0.29 -16.43 3.38
N GLY A 65 0.82 -15.22 3.61
CA GLY A 65 1.90 -14.98 4.56
C GLY A 65 3.27 -15.44 4.08
N TRP A 66 4.15 -15.72 5.04
CA TRP A 66 5.55 -16.06 4.83
C TRP A 66 5.81 -17.54 5.04
N LYS A 67 6.68 -18.13 4.23
CA LYS A 67 7.19 -19.49 4.42
C LYS A 67 8.70 -19.51 4.19
N ASN A 68 9.45 -20.00 5.18
CA ASN A 68 10.91 -20.06 5.13
C ASN A 68 11.57 -18.71 4.77
N GLY A 69 11.06 -17.60 5.33
CA GLY A 69 11.58 -16.26 5.07
C GLY A 69 11.25 -15.69 3.69
N LYS A 70 10.47 -16.38 2.86
CA LYS A 70 10.00 -15.89 1.55
C LYS A 70 8.49 -15.66 1.57
N PRO A 71 7.99 -14.62 0.87
CA PRO A 71 6.55 -14.45 0.73
C PRO A 71 5.98 -15.59 -0.11
N ASN A 72 4.82 -16.13 0.31
CA ASN A 72 4.06 -17.03 -0.54
C ASN A 72 3.40 -16.24 -1.70
N LYS A 73 2.90 -16.95 -2.71
CA LYS A 73 2.39 -16.35 -3.96
C LYS A 73 1.38 -15.23 -3.75
N ALA A 74 0.40 -15.40 -2.86
CA ALA A 74 -0.60 -14.36 -2.62
C ALA A 74 0.04 -13.07 -2.07
N LEU A 75 0.99 -13.20 -1.14
CA LEU A 75 1.72 -12.05 -0.60
C LEU A 75 2.71 -11.46 -1.62
N GLN A 76 3.33 -12.28 -2.46
CA GLN A 76 4.22 -11.82 -3.52
C GLN A 76 3.49 -10.88 -4.51
N ILE A 77 2.25 -11.21 -4.90
CA ILE A 77 1.44 -10.35 -5.78
C ILE A 77 1.29 -8.94 -5.20
N LYS A 78 1.11 -8.82 -3.87
CA LYS A 78 1.05 -7.50 -3.21
C LYS A 78 2.36 -6.74 -3.41
N PHE A 79 3.51 -7.39 -3.21
CA PHE A 79 4.82 -6.75 -3.40
C PHE A 79 5.06 -6.35 -4.85
N ASP A 80 4.76 -7.25 -5.80
CA ASP A 80 4.92 -6.98 -7.23
C ASP A 80 4.09 -5.76 -7.68
N LEU A 81 2.86 -5.61 -7.17
CA LEU A 81 2.01 -4.45 -7.46
C LEU A 81 2.54 -3.16 -6.84
N MET A 82 3.17 -3.23 -5.67
CA MET A 82 3.81 -2.06 -5.05
C MET A 82 5.05 -1.63 -5.84
N ASP A 83 5.87 -2.59 -6.27
CA ASP A 83 7.04 -2.33 -7.09
C ASP A 83 6.63 -1.72 -8.45
N GLU A 84 5.60 -2.28 -9.09
CA GLU A 84 5.02 -1.72 -10.32
C GLU A 84 4.53 -0.27 -10.10
N ALA A 85 3.91 0.00 -8.95
CA ALA A 85 3.44 1.35 -8.64
C ALA A 85 4.59 2.34 -8.48
N ILE A 86 5.67 1.93 -7.82
CA ILE A 86 6.87 2.76 -7.68
C ILE A 86 7.49 3.02 -9.05
N GLU A 87 7.65 1.99 -9.89
CA GLU A 87 8.23 2.11 -11.22
C GLU A 87 7.43 3.07 -12.12
N ARG A 88 6.10 2.97 -12.09
CA ARG A 88 5.23 3.73 -13.00
C ARG A 88 4.90 5.12 -12.51
N PHE A 89 4.71 5.32 -11.21
CA PHE A 89 4.13 6.56 -10.68
C PHE A 89 5.12 7.45 -9.93
N SER A 90 6.30 6.96 -9.54
CA SER A 90 7.30 7.79 -8.83
C SER A 90 7.65 9.06 -9.60
N ARG A 91 7.99 8.93 -10.89
CA ARG A 91 8.34 10.05 -11.75
C ARG A 91 7.17 11.01 -12.00
N PRO A 92 5.98 10.53 -12.45
CA PRO A 92 4.81 11.41 -12.61
C PRO A 92 4.44 12.18 -11.34
N ILE A 93 4.51 11.55 -10.16
CA ILE A 93 4.22 12.22 -8.89
C ILE A 93 5.22 13.35 -8.64
N VAL A 94 6.52 13.12 -8.87
CA VAL A 94 7.55 14.16 -8.72
C VAL A 94 7.33 15.32 -9.70
N GLU A 95 6.99 15.02 -10.95
CA GLU A 95 6.72 16.03 -11.99
C GLU A 95 5.48 16.87 -11.66
N GLU A 96 4.42 16.24 -11.16
CA GLU A 96 3.19 16.93 -10.72
C GLU A 96 3.45 17.84 -9.51
N LEU A 97 4.22 17.37 -8.53
CA LEU A 97 4.62 18.17 -7.37
C LEU A 97 5.46 19.38 -7.78
N ALA A 98 6.37 19.24 -8.74
CA ALA A 98 7.15 20.34 -9.28
C ALA A 98 6.28 21.38 -10.00
N THR A 99 5.31 20.92 -10.80
CA THR A 99 4.36 21.79 -11.52
C THR A 99 3.54 22.64 -10.56
N ARG A 100 3.04 22.05 -9.47
CA ARG A 100 2.27 22.75 -8.44
C ARG A 100 3.07 23.86 -7.76
N ARG A 101 4.33 23.61 -7.40
CA ARG A 101 5.22 24.61 -6.79
C ARG A 101 5.44 25.82 -7.68
N ASN A 102 5.68 25.57 -8.97
CA ASN A 102 5.93 26.63 -9.96
C ASN A 102 4.67 27.44 -10.28
N SER A 103 3.48 26.85 -10.11
CA SER A 103 2.19 27.52 -10.34
C SER A 103 1.70 28.33 -9.13
N SER A 104 2.37 28.20 -7.98
CA SER A 104 2.05 28.89 -6.73
C SER A 104 2.96 30.11 -6.47
N GLN A 105 3.84 30.44 -7.42
CA GLN A 105 4.68 31.64 -7.46
C GLN A 105 4.10 32.66 -8.44
#